data_AF-A0A6N7BBE2-F1
#
_entry.id   AF-A0A6N7BBE2-F1
#
_cell.length_a   1.000
_cell.length_b   1.000
_cell.length_c   1.000
_cell.angle_alpha   90.00
_cell.angle_beta   90.00
_cell.angle_gamma   90.00
#
_symmetry.space_group_name_H-M   'P 1'
#
loop_
_entity.id
_entity.type
_entity.pdbx_description
1 polymer ?
#
loop_
_entity_poly.entity_id
_entity_poly.type
_entity_poly.pdbx_seq_one_letter_code
_entity_poly.pdbx_strand_id
1 'polypeptide(L)' 'MNKLPTYSLIVKEILHSLEMFEVAQISPDMINDAIEVSLLHKISFWDSLIVVAADLNNGKVIKGVTVVNPFV' A
#
# COMPACT_ATOMS: atom_id res chain seq x y z
N MET A 1 23.71 19.83 -19.25
CA MET A 1 22.63 20.82 -18.99
C MET A 1 21.58 20.17 -18.11
N ASN A 2 21.42 20.67 -16.88
CA ASN A 2 20.67 20.05 -15.78
C ASN A 2 19.15 20.02 -16.04
N LYS A 3 18.58 18.84 -16.30
CA LYS A 3 17.12 18.58 -16.28
C LYS A 3 16.56 18.39 -14.85
N LEU A 4 17.34 18.65 -13.82
CA LEU A 4 17.06 18.28 -12.43
C LEU A 4 15.96 19.11 -11.70
N PRO A 5 15.76 20.42 -11.95
CA PRO A 5 14.82 21.21 -11.14
C PRO A 5 13.33 20.91 -11.40
N THR A 6 12.94 20.81 -12.68
CA THR A 6 11.52 20.62 -13.07
C THR A 6 11.00 19.24 -12.69
N TYR A 7 11.81 18.20 -12.87
CA TYR A 7 11.47 16.86 -12.41
C TYR A 7 11.32 16.80 -10.89
N SER A 8 12.14 17.54 -10.13
CA SER A 8 12.03 17.59 -8.67
C SER A 8 10.71 18.23 -8.21
N LEU A 9 10.20 19.25 -8.91
CA LEU A 9 8.92 19.87 -8.60
C LEU A 9 7.74 18.94 -8.90
N ILE A 10 7.72 18.32 -10.09
CA ILE A 10 6.66 17.37 -10.47
C ILE A 10 6.63 16.17 -9.50
N VAL A 11 7.79 15.63 -9.11
CA VAL A 11 7.86 14.53 -8.13
C VAL A 11 7.30 14.98 -6.78
N LYS A 12 7.61 16.19 -6.32
CA LYS A 12 7.03 16.72 -5.07
C LYS A 12 5.52 16.88 -5.14
N GLU A 13 4.98 17.36 -6.26
CA GLU A 13 3.53 17.48 -6.45
C GLU A 13 2.83 16.12 -6.44
N ILE A 14 3.42 15.12 -7.11
CA ILE A 14 2.91 13.74 -7.08
C ILE A 14 2.93 13.21 -5.64
N LEU A 15 4.04 13.33 -4.93
CA LEU A 15 4.13 12.87 -3.53
C LEU A 15 3.12 13.58 -2.63
N HIS A 16 2.97 14.90 -2.77
CA HIS A 16 1.99 15.65 -2.00
C HIS A 16 0.55 15.23 -2.31
N SER A 17 0.25 14.88 -3.57
CA SER A 17 -1.06 14.35 -3.94
C SER A 17 -1.35 12.98 -3.31
N LEU A 18 -0.31 12.20 -2.97
CA LEU A 18 -0.46 10.90 -2.32
C LEU A 18 -0.64 11.00 -0.79
N GLU A 19 -0.32 12.14 -0.18
CA GLU A 19 -0.47 12.36 1.27
C GLU A 19 -1.95 12.37 1.72
N MET A 20 -2.90 12.49 0.80
CA MET A 20 -4.33 12.44 1.12
C MET A 20 -4.82 11.02 1.48
N PHE A 21 -4.06 9.99 1.13
CA PHE A 21 -4.42 8.60 1.42
C PHE A 21 -4.03 8.23 2.85
N GLU A 22 -4.89 7.45 3.49
CA GLU A 22 -4.58 6.89 4.80
C GLU A 22 -3.45 5.87 4.69
N VAL A 23 -2.45 5.98 5.57
CA VAL A 23 -1.36 5.02 5.65
C VAL A 23 -1.78 3.85 6.53
N ALA A 24 -1.88 2.67 5.93
CA ALA A 24 -2.21 1.44 6.64
C ALA A 24 -1.19 1.18 7.75
N GLN A 25 -1.67 1.06 8.99
CA GLN A 25 -0.84 0.69 10.13
C GLN A 25 -0.64 -0.81 10.15
N ILE A 26 0.62 -1.24 10.19
CA ILE A 26 0.99 -2.66 10.22
C ILE A 26 1.00 -3.16 11.66
N SER A 27 0.18 -4.17 11.95
CA SER A 27 0.15 -4.85 13.25
C SER A 27 1.06 -6.09 13.25
N PRO A 28 1.44 -6.61 14.44
CA PRO A 28 2.17 -7.88 14.54
C PRO A 28 1.46 -9.06 13.89
N ASP A 29 0.13 -9.13 13.97
CA ASP A 29 -0.65 -10.20 13.34
C ASP A 29 -0.50 -10.18 11.81
N MET A 30 -0.56 -8.98 11.21
CA MET A 30 -0.34 -8.82 9.76
C MET A 30 1.06 -9.24 9.32
N ILE A 31 2.06 -9.06 10.19
CA ILE A 31 3.42 -9.51 9.91
C ILE A 31 3.49 -11.04 9.88
N ASN A 32 2.81 -11.71 10.83
CA ASN A 32 2.74 -13.17 10.86
C ASN A 32 2.03 -13.70 9.61
N ASP A 33 0.87 -13.12 9.26
CA ASP A 33 0.13 -13.49 8.04
C ASP A 33 0.98 -13.28 6.77
N ALA A 34 1.73 -12.18 6.70
CA ALA A 34 2.61 -11.88 5.57
C ALA A 34 3.76 -12.88 5.42
N ILE A 35 4.29 -13.42 6.54
CA ILE A 35 5.30 -14.49 6.50
C ILE A 35 4.68 -15.75 5.89
N GLU A 36 3.49 -16.14 6.33
CA GLU A 36 2.78 -17.31 5.81
C GLU A 36 2.49 -17.18 4.30
N VAL A 37 1.96 -16.02 3.87
CA VAL A 37 1.68 -15.71 2.46
C VAL A 37 2.96 -15.75 1.62
N SER A 38 4.06 -15.17 2.12
CA SER A 38 5.35 -15.16 1.42
C SER A 38 5.87 -16.57 1.17
N LEU A 39 5.78 -17.45 2.16
CA LEU A 39 6.21 -18.84 2.05
C LEU A 39 5.31 -19.66 1.12
N LEU A 40 3.99 -19.50 1.25
CA LEU A 40 3.00 -20.24 0.49
C LEU A 40 3.04 -19.89 -1.01
N HIS A 41 3.10 -18.60 -1.32
CA HIS A 41 3.02 -18.08 -2.68
C HIS A 41 4.38 -17.78 -3.32
N LYS A 42 5.48 -17.91 -2.55
CA LYS A 42 6.86 -17.66 -3.01
C LYS A 42 7.05 -16.26 -3.59
N ILE A 43 6.36 -15.27 -3.03
CA ILE A 43 6.54 -13.85 -3.35
C ILE A 43 7.35 -13.17 -2.24
N SER A 44 7.87 -11.97 -2.50
CA SER A 44 8.67 -11.27 -1.50
C SER A 44 7.84 -10.98 -0.24
N PHE A 45 8.51 -10.90 0.91
CA PHE A 45 7.86 -10.55 2.17
C PHE A 45 7.12 -9.20 2.07
N TRP A 46 7.73 -8.20 1.40
CA TRP A 46 7.12 -6.88 1.25
C TRP A 46 5.87 -6.91 0.37
N ASP A 47 5.88 -7.68 -0.72
CA ASP A 47 4.69 -7.85 -1.55
C ASP A 47 3.58 -8.59 -0.77
N SER A 48 3.95 -9.59 0.03
CA SER A 48 3.01 -10.31 0.89
C SER A 48 2.36 -9.39 1.92
N LEU A 49 3.15 -8.49 2.52
CA LEU A 49 2.65 -7.52 3.50
C LEU A 49 1.67 -6.53 2.87
N ILE A 50 1.92 -6.10 1.63
CA ILE A 50 0.99 -5.26 0.86
C ILE A 50 -0.33 -6.01 0.59
N VAL A 51 -0.25 -7.29 0.20
CA VAL A 51 -1.44 -8.12 -0.05
C VAL A 51 -2.28 -8.28 1.22
N VAL A 52 -1.66 -8.65 2.34
CA VAL A 52 -2.35 -8.79 3.64
C VAL A 52 -2.98 -7.48 4.08
N ALA A 53 -2.26 -6.36 3.93
CA ALA A 53 -2.78 -5.04 4.26
C ALA A 53 -3.96 -4.62 3.36
N ALA A 54 -3.95 -5.01 2.09
CA ALA A 54 -5.05 -4.73 1.17
C ALA A 54 -6.29 -5.58 1.48
N ASP A 55 -6.10 -6.88 1.75
CA ASP A 55 -7.20 -7.82 1.99
C ASP A 55 -7.95 -7.52 3.30
N LEU A 56 -7.22 -7.22 4.38
CA LEU A 56 -7.83 -6.79 5.65
C LEU A 56 -8.58 -5.45 5.55
N ASN A 57 -8.32 -4.66 4.52
CA ASN A 57 -9.06 -3.43 4.27
C ASN A 57 -10.19 -3.62 3.25
N ASN A 58 -10.30 -4.77 2.60
CA ASN A 58 -11.41 -5.07 1.71
C ASN A 58 -12.74 -5.07 2.48
N GLY A 59 -13.74 -4.38 1.95
CA GLY A 59 -15.06 -4.20 2.57
C GLY A 59 -15.10 -3.16 3.70
N LYS A 60 -13.98 -2.56 4.10
CA LYS A 60 -14.01 -1.46 5.10
C LYS A 60 -14.56 -0.18 4.50
N VAL A 61 -15.32 0.57 5.30
CA VAL A 61 -15.84 1.89 4.93
C VAL A 61 -14.95 2.97 5.53
N ILE A 62 -14.27 3.73 4.67
CA ILE A 62 -13.44 4.88 5.05
C ILE A 62 -14.13 6.14 4.55
N LYS A 63 -14.54 7.02 5.47
CA LYS A 63 -15.24 8.29 5.14
C LYS A 63 -16.45 8.12 4.21
N GLY A 64 -17.20 7.03 4.37
CA GLY A 64 -18.37 6.71 3.54
C GLY A 64 -18.06 6.04 2.20
N VAL A 65 -16.77 5.82 1.89
CA VAL A 65 -16.33 5.07 0.69
C VAL A 65 -15.97 3.65 1.10
N THR A 66 -16.50 2.66 0.39
CA THR A 66 -16.15 1.25 0.62
C THR A 66 -14.87 0.92 -0.14
N VAL A 67 -13.89 0.37 0.56
CA VAL A 67 -12.66 -0.17 -0.03
C VAL A 67 -12.99 -1.52 -0.65
N VAL A 68 -12.69 -1.70 -1.93
CA VAL A 68 -12.87 -2.95 -2.65
C VAL A 68 -11.54 -3.36 -3.22
N ASN A 69 -11.08 -4.56 -2.85
CA ASN A 69 -9.96 -5.21 -3.52
C ASN A 69 -10.47 -5.75 -4.87
N PRO A 70 -9.92 -5.30 -6.02
CA PRO A 70 -10.41 -5.72 -7.34
C PRO A 70 -9.99 -7.14 -7.75
N PHE A 71 -9.23 -7.84 -6.90
CA PHE A 71 -8.68 -9.17 -7.16
C PHE A 71 -9.41 -10.30 -6.41
N VAL A 72 -10.45 -9.98 -5.64
CA VAL A 72 -11.42 -10.93 -5.06
C VAL A 72 -12.65 -11.09 -5.94
#